data_AF-A0A1F5CBG1-F1
#
_entry.id   AF-A0A1F5CBG1-F1
#
_cell.length_a   1.000
_cell.length_b   1.000
_cell.length_c   1.000
_cell.angle_alpha   90.00
_cell.angle_beta   90.00
_cell.angle_gamma   90.00
#
_symmetry.space_group_name_H-M   'P 1'
#
loop_
_entity.id
_entity.type
_entity.pdbx_description
1 polymer ?
#
loop_
_entity_poly.entity_id
_entity_poly.type
_entity_poly.pdbx_seq_one_letter_code
_entity_poly.pdbx_strand_id
1 'polypeptide(L)'
;MKRKIRRFFKVILIAAAMLAVVFGIFKYLERNFIRRATERLDKNEPYAALAEFDSWQSFKIHRLALEWGLMDPLWYYHWGLAALRTGDYQKAYVQFRRVSEVSSDPVLKSLAYFNQGEARLWQWDAGAHENAASLYIDALKINPEMVIAKKRLEWLRQANLVKTKAEMKARGDKGRPNQDSKNQDDKDGQSEKFKSTQGKQRRGY
;
A
#
# COMPACT_ATOMS: atom_id res chain seq x y z
N MET A 1 42.10 25.69 -31.44
CA MET A 1 41.35 25.76 -30.15
C MET A 1 40.13 24.83 -30.09
N LYS A 2 39.21 24.84 -31.07
CA LYS A 2 37.96 24.03 -31.10
C LYS A 2 38.12 22.49 -31.00
N ARG A 3 39.27 21.91 -31.41
CA ARG A 3 39.53 20.45 -31.31
C ARG A 3 39.85 19.98 -29.89
N LYS A 4 40.63 20.76 -29.13
CA LYS A 4 40.97 20.43 -27.72
C LYS A 4 39.75 20.53 -26.82
N ILE A 5 38.92 21.56 -27.02
CA ILE A 5 37.65 21.76 -26.30
C ILE A 5 36.69 20.58 -26.56
N ARG A 6 36.51 20.15 -27.82
CA ARG A 6 35.68 18.97 -28.13
C ARG A 6 36.20 17.67 -27.51
N ARG A 7 37.52 17.48 -27.42
CA ARG A 7 38.10 16.31 -26.74
C ARG A 7 37.86 16.37 -25.23
N PHE A 8 38.01 17.54 -24.61
CA PHE A 8 37.73 17.75 -23.19
C PHE A 8 36.27 17.44 -22.83
N PHE A 9 35.31 17.95 -23.61
CA PHE A 9 33.88 17.63 -23.43
C PHE A 9 33.57 16.13 -23.59
N LYS A 10 34.23 15.44 -24.54
CA LYS A 10 34.07 13.99 -24.71
C LYS A 10 34.54 13.21 -23.48
N VAL A 11 35.65 13.61 -22.86
CA VAL A 11 36.16 12.97 -21.64
C VAL A 11 35.18 13.16 -20.47
N ILE A 12 34.63 14.36 -20.30
CA ILE A 12 33.60 14.63 -19.27
C ILE A 12 32.36 13.77 -19.49
N LEU A 13 31.87 13.67 -20.74
CA LEU A 13 30.71 12.83 -21.06
C LEU A 13 30.96 11.35 -20.76
N ILE A 14 32.15 10.83 -21.08
CA ILE A 14 32.53 9.45 -20.76
C ILE A 14 32.60 9.24 -19.24
N ALA A 15 33.20 10.17 -18.49
CA ALA A 15 33.25 10.09 -17.03
C ALA A 15 31.85 10.14 -16.39
N ALA A 16 30.96 11.01 -16.87
CA ALA A 16 29.56 11.07 -16.42
C ALA A 16 28.80 9.77 -16.73
N ALA A 17 29.02 9.18 -17.91
CA ALA A 17 28.43 7.89 -18.26
C ALA A 17 28.94 6.77 -17.35
N MET A 18 30.23 6.73 -17.04
CA MET A 18 30.79 5.74 -16.10
C MET A 18 30.21 5.92 -14.68
N LEU A 19 30.09 7.15 -14.20
CA LEU A 19 29.44 7.43 -12.91
C LEU A 19 27.98 6.97 -12.88
N ALA A 20 27.23 7.20 -13.96
CA ALA A 20 25.85 6.72 -14.08
C ALA A 20 25.77 5.18 -14.05
N VAL A 21 26.72 4.48 -14.69
CA VAL A 21 26.80 3.02 -14.66
C VAL A 21 27.13 2.51 -13.25
N VAL A 22 28.12 3.09 -12.57
CA VAL A 22 28.48 2.74 -11.19
C VAL A 22 27.30 2.98 -10.25
N PHE A 23 26.62 4.12 -10.39
CA PHE A 23 25.41 4.43 -9.63
C PHE A 23 24.27 3.43 -9.90
N GLY A 24 24.09 3.02 -11.16
CA GLY A 24 23.13 1.99 -11.55
C GLY A 24 23.44 0.62 -10.93
N ILE A 25 24.71 0.21 -10.93
CA ILE A 25 25.16 -1.04 -10.29
C ILE A 25 24.92 -0.97 -8.78
N PHE A 26 25.29 0.13 -8.13
CA PHE A 26 25.04 0.33 -6.70
C PHE A 26 23.55 0.22 -6.36
N LYS A 27 22.68 0.90 -7.12
CA LYS A 27 21.22 0.81 -6.95
C LYS A 27 20.68 -0.60 -7.19
N TYR A 28 21.24 -1.31 -8.16
CA TYR A 28 20.87 -2.69 -8.44
C TYR A 28 21.25 -3.64 -7.29
N LEU A 29 22.45 -3.49 -6.73
CA LEU A 29 22.92 -4.27 -5.57
C LEU A 29 22.08 -3.98 -4.33
N GLU A 30 21.83 -2.70 -4.02
CA GLU A 30 20.97 -2.25 -2.91
C GLU A 30 19.57 -2.89 -3.02
N ARG A 31 18.94 -2.83 -4.21
CA ARG A 31 17.61 -3.41 -4.43
C ARG A 31 17.59 -4.92 -4.26
N ASN A 32 18.61 -5.62 -4.79
CA ASN A 32 18.70 -7.07 -4.66
C ASN A 32 18.92 -7.52 -3.22
N PHE A 33 19.69 -6.76 -2.45
CA PHE A 33 19.91 -6.99 -1.04
C PHE A 33 18.61 -6.84 -0.24
N ILE A 34 17.89 -5.73 -0.42
CA ILE A 34 16.58 -5.53 0.24
C ILE A 34 15.57 -6.61 -0.20
N ARG A 35 15.61 -7.05 -1.46
CA ARG A 35 14.75 -8.14 -1.94
C ARG A 35 15.02 -9.46 -1.22
N ARG A 36 16.28 -9.87 -1.09
CA ARG A 36 16.64 -11.11 -0.36
C ARG A 36 16.24 -11.04 1.11
N ALA A 37 16.47 -9.90 1.76
CA ALA A 37 16.00 -9.69 3.13
C ALA A 37 14.48 -9.85 3.20
N THR A 38 13.72 -9.23 2.29
CA THR A 38 12.26 -9.31 2.23
C THR A 38 11.75 -10.74 1.95
N GLU A 39 12.38 -11.48 1.04
CA GLU A 39 12.04 -12.88 0.77
C GLU A 39 12.25 -13.78 2.01
N ARG A 40 13.27 -13.51 2.81
CA ARG A 40 13.49 -14.20 4.09
C ARG A 40 12.44 -13.83 5.15
N LEU A 41 11.94 -12.59 5.13
CA LEU A 41 10.79 -12.19 5.95
C LEU A 41 9.52 -12.96 5.57
N ASP A 42 9.26 -13.13 4.28
CA ASP A 42 8.10 -13.89 3.80
C ASP A 42 8.14 -15.37 4.25
N LYS A 43 9.34 -15.93 4.38
CA LYS A 43 9.55 -17.31 4.84
C LYS A 43 9.48 -17.46 6.36
N ASN A 44 9.21 -16.38 7.10
CA ASN A 44 9.29 -16.36 8.56
C ASN A 44 10.67 -16.84 9.05
N GLU A 45 11.74 -16.51 8.32
CA GLU A 45 13.15 -16.73 8.68
C GLU A 45 13.80 -15.41 9.09
N PRO A 46 13.34 -14.79 10.20
CA PRO A 46 13.74 -13.45 10.57
C PRO A 46 15.25 -13.33 10.78
N TYR A 47 15.87 -14.30 11.44
CA TYR A 47 17.29 -14.26 11.80
C TYR A 47 18.24 -14.21 10.59
N ALA A 48 17.82 -14.76 9.45
CA ALA A 48 18.59 -14.68 8.20
C ALA A 48 18.35 -13.35 7.46
N ALA A 49 17.17 -12.74 7.57
CA ALA A 49 16.93 -11.38 7.05
C ALA A 49 17.68 -10.32 7.87
N LEU A 50 17.88 -10.57 9.17
CA LEU A 50 18.51 -9.68 10.15
C LEU A 50 20.00 -9.41 9.91
N ALA A 51 20.75 -10.33 9.30
CA ALA A 51 22.15 -10.09 8.91
C ALA A 51 22.27 -9.13 7.71
N GLU A 52 21.16 -8.86 7.02
CA GLU A 52 21.09 -8.06 5.80
C GLU A 52 20.33 -6.72 6.00
N PHE A 53 19.97 -6.32 7.22
CA PHE A 53 19.42 -4.99 7.45
C PHE A 53 20.51 -4.05 7.95
N ASP A 54 20.90 -3.08 7.12
CA ASP A 54 21.91 -2.05 7.41
C ASP A 54 21.46 -1.02 8.51
N SER A 55 20.36 -1.30 9.21
CA SER A 55 19.76 -0.42 10.22
C SER A 55 19.68 -1.13 11.58
N TRP A 56 20.60 -0.75 12.47
CA TRP A 56 20.69 -1.22 13.86
C TRP A 56 19.38 -1.01 14.67
N GLN A 57 18.53 -0.05 14.28
CA GLN A 57 17.24 0.19 14.93
C GLN A 57 16.19 -0.88 14.59
N SER A 58 16.17 -1.37 13.35
CA SER A 58 15.25 -2.45 12.94
C SER A 58 15.57 -3.76 13.66
N PHE A 59 16.85 -4.02 13.94
CA PHE A 59 17.32 -5.19 14.69
C PHE A 59 16.83 -5.19 16.15
N LYS A 60 16.96 -4.05 16.85
CA LYS A 60 16.57 -3.95 18.27
C LYS A 60 15.07 -4.13 18.49
N ILE A 61 14.26 -3.50 17.64
CA ILE A 61 12.78 -3.56 17.70
C ILE A 61 12.30 -4.99 17.43
N HIS A 62 12.87 -5.64 16.42
CA HIS A 62 12.50 -6.99 16.02
C HIS A 62 12.76 -8.06 17.08
N ARG A 63 13.94 -8.01 17.72
CA ARG A 63 14.31 -8.93 18.81
C ARG A 63 13.32 -8.83 19.98
N LEU A 64 12.95 -7.61 20.36
CA LEU A 64 12.00 -7.37 21.46
C LEU A 64 10.58 -7.87 21.12
N ALA A 65 10.12 -7.64 19.89
CA ALA A 65 8.80 -8.10 19.44
C ALA A 65 8.64 -9.64 19.49
N LEU A 66 9.67 -10.37 19.05
CA LEU A 66 9.71 -11.84 19.10
C LEU A 66 9.84 -12.39 20.52
N GLU A 67 10.74 -11.83 21.33
CA GLU A 67 10.96 -12.26 22.71
C GLU A 67 9.69 -12.10 23.56
N TRP A 68 8.82 -11.14 23.23
CA TRP A 68 7.64 -10.80 24.01
C TRP A 68 6.32 -11.23 23.34
N GLY A 69 6.37 -11.88 22.18
CA GLY A 69 5.17 -12.28 21.43
C GLY A 69 4.30 -11.10 20.97
N LEU A 70 4.86 -9.89 20.90
CA LEU A 70 4.14 -8.68 20.52
C LEU A 70 4.10 -8.53 18.99
N MET A 71 2.89 -8.30 18.47
CA MET A 71 2.69 -7.82 17.10
C MET A 71 3.06 -6.33 17.04
N ASP A 72 4.35 -6.02 16.88
CA ASP A 72 4.83 -4.64 16.86
C ASP A 72 4.45 -3.92 15.54
N PRO A 73 3.68 -2.82 15.56
CA PRO A 73 3.39 -2.04 14.37
C PRO A 73 4.64 -1.50 13.65
N LEU A 74 5.75 -1.23 14.35
CA LEU A 74 7.00 -0.78 13.75
C LEU A 74 7.61 -1.86 12.86
N TRP A 75 7.47 -3.14 13.23
CA TRP A 75 7.91 -4.24 12.39
C TRP A 75 7.24 -4.22 11.03
N TYR A 76 5.90 -4.20 11.03
CA TYR A 76 5.11 -4.14 9.80
C TYR A 76 5.43 -2.88 8.99
N TYR A 77 5.69 -1.77 9.66
CA TYR A 77 6.10 -0.53 9.00
C TYR A 77 7.43 -0.67 8.25
N HIS A 78 8.46 -1.22 8.89
CA HIS A 78 9.76 -1.42 8.26
C HIS A 78 9.72 -2.48 7.15
N TRP A 79 8.93 -3.54 7.32
CA TRP A 79 8.71 -4.51 6.26
C TRP A 79 8.01 -3.88 5.05
N GLY A 80 6.97 -3.07 5.28
CA GLY A 80 6.31 -2.31 4.23
C GLY A 80 7.28 -1.40 3.47
N LEU A 81 8.18 -0.71 4.18
CA LEU A 81 9.22 0.13 3.56
C LEU A 81 10.21 -0.68 2.72
N ALA A 82 10.61 -1.86 3.18
CA ALA A 82 11.49 -2.74 2.41
C ALA A 82 10.80 -3.20 1.12
N ALA A 83 9.55 -3.66 1.21
CA ALA A 83 8.75 -4.06 0.06
C ALA A 83 8.54 -2.91 -0.94
N LEU A 84 8.29 -1.69 -0.44
CA LEU A 84 8.15 -0.49 -1.29
C LEU A 84 9.44 -0.20 -2.06
N ARG A 85 10.61 -0.29 -1.41
CA ARG A 85 11.91 -0.08 -2.07
C ARG A 85 12.24 -1.15 -3.11
N THR A 86 11.73 -2.36 -2.95
CA THR A 86 11.94 -3.46 -3.92
C THR A 86 10.93 -3.46 -5.05
N GLY A 87 9.92 -2.60 -5.01
CA GLY A 87 8.84 -2.54 -6.00
C GLY A 87 7.73 -3.57 -5.78
N ASP A 88 7.71 -4.26 -4.63
CA ASP A 88 6.61 -5.15 -4.25
C ASP A 88 5.50 -4.31 -3.60
N TYR A 89 4.81 -3.54 -4.44
CA TYR A 89 3.82 -2.56 -4.01
C TYR A 89 2.60 -3.20 -3.35
N GLN A 90 2.22 -4.41 -3.74
CA GLN A 90 1.11 -5.12 -3.11
C GLN A 90 1.46 -5.57 -1.70
N LYS A 91 2.66 -6.12 -1.48
CA LYS A 91 3.13 -6.45 -0.14
C LYS A 91 3.29 -5.21 0.71
N ALA A 92 3.90 -4.15 0.17
CA ALA A 92 4.04 -2.87 0.88
C ALA A 92 2.69 -2.38 1.40
N TYR A 93 1.67 -2.36 0.54
CA TYR A 93 0.31 -1.98 0.91
C TYR A 93 -0.24 -2.83 2.07
N VAL A 94 -0.14 -4.17 1.97
CA VAL A 94 -0.62 -5.08 3.03
C VAL A 94 0.09 -4.84 4.36
N GLN A 95 1.40 -4.64 4.35
CA GLN A 95 2.14 -4.42 5.60
C GLN A 95 1.79 -3.07 6.24
N PHE A 96 1.74 -1.99 5.46
CA PHE A 96 1.31 -0.70 6.00
C PHE A 96 -0.15 -0.70 6.44
N ARG A 97 -1.02 -1.50 5.80
CA ARG A 97 -2.39 -1.72 6.27
C ARG A 97 -2.42 -2.32 7.68
N ARG A 98 -1.63 -3.35 7.93
CA ARG A 98 -1.50 -3.92 9.28
C ARG A 98 -1.09 -2.87 10.31
N VAL A 99 -0.11 -2.01 9.99
CA VAL A 99 0.30 -0.90 10.87
C VAL A 99 -0.89 -0.01 11.21
N SER A 100 -1.69 0.39 10.22
CA SER A 100 -2.85 1.27 10.46
C SER A 100 -3.97 0.62 11.27
N GLU A 101 -4.07 -0.71 11.22
CA GLU A 101 -5.05 -1.52 11.96
C GLU A 101 -4.62 -1.75 13.41
N VAL A 102 -3.33 -2.02 13.67
CA VAL A 102 -2.84 -2.43 14.99
C VAL A 102 -2.14 -1.33 15.80
N SER A 103 -1.69 -0.24 15.16
CA SER A 103 -0.99 0.84 15.85
C SER A 103 -1.95 1.73 16.65
N SER A 104 -1.63 1.95 17.93
CA SER A 104 -2.23 3.01 18.75
C SER A 104 -1.51 4.35 18.62
N ASP A 105 -0.29 4.39 18.08
CA ASP A 105 0.44 5.63 17.81
C ASP A 105 -0.15 6.37 16.59
N PRO A 106 -0.70 7.60 16.77
CA PRO A 106 -1.28 8.37 15.68
C PRO A 106 -0.26 8.81 14.63
N VAL A 107 1.00 9.06 15.01
CA VAL A 107 2.06 9.46 14.07
C VAL A 107 2.37 8.30 13.15
N LEU A 108 2.62 7.11 13.73
CA LEU A 108 2.90 5.91 12.97
C LEU A 108 1.70 5.49 12.08
N LYS A 109 0.46 5.65 12.59
CA LYS A 109 -0.76 5.38 11.83
C LYS A 109 -0.93 6.32 10.64
N SER A 110 -0.66 7.62 10.82
CA SER A 110 -0.67 8.61 9.73
C SER A 110 0.37 8.27 8.66
N LEU A 111 1.61 7.94 9.07
CA LEU A 111 2.67 7.50 8.16
C LEU A 111 2.30 6.22 7.41
N ALA A 112 1.62 5.29 8.08
CA ALA A 112 1.15 4.06 7.46
C ALA A 112 0.12 4.34 6.35
N TYR A 113 -0.89 5.18 6.59
CA TYR A 113 -1.85 5.58 5.56
C TYR A 113 -1.15 6.27 4.38
N PHE A 114 -0.22 7.19 4.65
CA PHE A 114 0.55 7.83 3.59
C PHE A 114 1.30 6.80 2.72
N ASN A 115 2.01 5.86 3.35
CA ASN A 115 2.78 4.86 2.63
C ASN A 115 1.92 3.78 1.95
N GLN A 116 0.71 3.49 2.45
CA GLN A 116 -0.29 2.73 1.69
C GLN A 116 -0.67 3.46 0.40
N GLY A 117 -0.84 4.78 0.48
CA GLY A 117 -1.10 5.64 -0.68
C GLY A 117 0.03 5.59 -1.69
N GLU A 118 1.29 5.70 -1.24
CA GLU A 118 2.46 5.52 -2.11
C GLU A 118 2.44 4.14 -2.79
N ALA A 119 2.23 3.07 -2.02
CA ALA A 119 2.16 1.72 -2.56
C ALA A 119 1.05 1.58 -3.63
N ARG A 120 -0.15 2.11 -3.38
CA ARG A 120 -1.25 2.13 -4.35
C ARG A 120 -0.92 2.93 -5.60
N LEU A 121 -0.24 4.06 -5.48
CA LEU A 121 0.13 4.93 -6.60
C LEU A 121 0.93 4.19 -7.69
N TRP A 122 1.71 3.19 -7.29
CA TRP A 122 2.56 2.40 -8.17
C TRP A 122 1.93 1.09 -8.64
N GLN A 123 0.70 0.79 -8.21
CA GLN A 123 -0.06 -0.34 -8.73
C GLN A 123 -0.75 0.04 -10.05
N TRP A 124 -0.77 -0.89 -11.00
CA TRP A 124 -1.46 -0.71 -12.28
C TRP A 124 -2.88 -1.27 -12.18
N ASP A 125 -3.72 -0.65 -11.34
CA ASP A 125 -5.15 -0.98 -11.26
C ASP A 125 -6.03 0.22 -11.61
N ALA A 126 -7.23 -0.07 -12.14
CA ALA A 126 -8.21 0.96 -12.38
C ALA A 126 -8.65 1.54 -11.03
N GLY A 127 -8.39 2.83 -10.81
CA GLY A 127 -8.68 3.49 -9.54
C GLY A 127 -7.49 3.59 -8.58
N ALA A 128 -6.28 3.18 -8.97
CA ALA A 128 -5.06 3.28 -8.16
C ALA A 128 -4.87 4.67 -7.57
N HIS A 129 -5.06 5.69 -8.41
CA HIS A 129 -4.86 7.09 -8.09
C HIS A 129 -5.92 7.63 -7.14
N GLU A 130 -7.19 7.28 -7.34
CA GLU A 130 -8.28 7.62 -6.42
C GLU A 130 -8.11 6.95 -5.06
N ASN A 131 -7.72 5.67 -5.04
CA ASN A 131 -7.40 4.95 -3.82
C ASN A 131 -6.23 5.59 -3.07
N ALA A 132 -5.15 5.94 -3.79
CA ALA A 132 -4.01 6.64 -3.22
C ALA A 132 -4.40 8.00 -2.63
N ALA A 133 -5.23 8.78 -3.34
CA ALA A 133 -5.75 10.04 -2.82
C ALA A 133 -6.57 9.87 -1.54
N SER A 134 -7.45 8.86 -1.47
CA SER A 134 -8.20 8.57 -0.25
C SER A 134 -7.27 8.28 0.93
N LEU A 135 -6.21 7.50 0.70
CA LEU A 135 -5.23 7.15 1.72
C LEU A 135 -4.42 8.36 2.19
N TYR A 136 -4.04 9.28 1.29
CA TYR A 136 -3.40 10.54 1.68
C TYR A 136 -4.35 11.44 2.49
N ILE A 137 -5.64 11.46 2.16
CA ILE A 137 -6.65 12.17 2.93
C ILE A 137 -6.78 11.54 4.33
N ASP A 138 -6.79 10.21 4.44
CA ASP A 138 -6.83 9.53 5.73
C ASP A 138 -5.58 9.80 6.58
N ALA A 139 -4.40 9.90 5.96
CA ALA A 139 -3.19 10.34 6.64
C ALA A 139 -3.34 11.78 7.19
N LEU A 140 -3.93 12.70 6.41
CA LEU A 140 -4.16 14.10 6.79
C LEU A 140 -5.28 14.28 7.82
N LYS A 141 -6.26 13.37 7.90
CA LYS A 141 -7.25 13.37 8.99
C LYS A 141 -6.59 13.17 10.35
N ILE A 142 -5.49 12.41 10.40
CA ILE A 142 -4.74 12.11 11.63
C ILE A 142 -3.63 13.16 11.86
N ASN A 143 -2.89 13.51 10.81
CA ASN A 143 -1.86 14.54 10.85
C ASN A 143 -2.12 15.61 9.79
N PRO A 144 -2.90 16.67 10.11
CA PRO A 144 -3.22 17.74 9.17
C PRO A 144 -2.00 18.51 8.65
N GLU A 145 -0.86 18.45 9.34
CA GLU A 145 0.37 19.16 8.98
C GLU A 145 1.32 18.34 8.10
N MET A 146 0.92 17.14 7.67
CA MET A 146 1.74 16.28 6.81
C MET A 146 1.90 16.89 5.39
N VAL A 147 2.89 17.77 5.23
CA VAL A 147 3.18 18.50 3.97
C VAL A 147 3.35 17.56 2.77
N ILE A 148 3.99 16.40 2.96
CA ILE A 148 4.22 15.45 1.87
C ILE A 148 2.90 14.87 1.32
N ALA A 149 1.92 14.59 2.18
CA ALA A 149 0.60 14.13 1.75
C ALA A 149 -0.17 15.23 0.99
N LYS A 150 -0.11 16.49 1.46
CA LYS A 150 -0.67 17.65 0.74
C LYS A 150 -0.08 17.77 -0.66
N LYS A 151 1.25 17.66 -0.78
CA LYS A 151 1.95 17.71 -2.07
C LYS A 151 1.56 16.57 -3.01
N ARG A 152 1.39 15.35 -2.49
CA ARG A 152 0.94 14.20 -3.30
C ARG A 152 -0.48 14.39 -3.84
N LEU A 153 -1.40 14.88 -3.01
CA LEU A 153 -2.77 15.19 -3.46
C LEU A 153 -2.78 16.28 -4.52
N GLU A 154 -1.98 17.33 -4.33
CA GLU A 154 -1.87 18.41 -5.32
C GLU A 154 -1.27 17.91 -6.63
N TRP A 155 -0.25 17.06 -6.57
CA TRP A 155 0.31 16.41 -7.77
C TRP A 155 -0.73 15.55 -8.51
N LEU A 156 -1.47 14.71 -7.79
CA LEU A 156 -2.55 13.88 -8.37
C LEU A 156 -3.61 14.74 -9.05
N ARG A 157 -3.97 15.89 -8.44
CA ARG A 157 -4.92 16.85 -8.99
C ARG A 157 -4.38 17.51 -10.26
N GLN A 158 -3.14 18.01 -10.23
CA GLN A 158 -2.50 18.67 -11.38
C GLN A 158 -2.30 17.72 -12.56
N ALA A 159 -2.03 16.45 -12.28
CA ALA A 159 -1.88 15.42 -13.30
C ALA A 159 -3.21 14.91 -13.87
N ASN A 160 -4.37 15.45 -13.42
CA ASN A 160 -5.71 14.96 -13.75
C ASN A 160 -5.89 13.45 -13.46
N LEU A 161 -5.13 12.91 -12.51
CA LEU A 161 -5.16 11.50 -12.11
C LEU A 161 -6.26 11.21 -11.09
N VAL A 162 -6.80 12.26 -10.47
CA VAL A 162 -7.97 12.19 -9.60
C VAL A 162 -8.98 13.23 -10.01
N LYS A 163 -10.23 12.79 -10.09
CA LYS A 163 -11.35 13.67 -10.45
C LYS A 163 -11.64 14.62 -9.32
N THR A 164 -12.03 15.84 -9.67
CA THR A 164 -12.41 16.84 -8.67
C THR A 164 -13.67 16.40 -7.93
N LYS A 165 -13.92 16.98 -6.74
CA LYS A 165 -15.12 16.69 -5.93
C LYS A 165 -16.43 16.90 -6.71
N ALA A 166 -16.44 17.81 -7.69
CA ALA A 166 -17.57 18.06 -8.60
C ALA A 166 -17.81 16.89 -9.57
N GLU A 167 -16.74 16.32 -10.14
CA GLU A 167 -16.81 15.19 -11.08
C GLU A 167 -17.10 13.86 -10.37
N MET A 168 -16.61 13.68 -9.14
CA MET A 168 -16.96 12.53 -8.29
C MET A 168 -18.46 12.55 -7.93
N LYS A 169 -19.01 13.73 -7.61
CA LYS A 169 -20.45 13.90 -7.31
C LYS A 169 -21.33 13.59 -8.54
N ALA A 170 -20.89 14.00 -9.74
CA ALA A 170 -21.58 13.69 -11.00
C ALA A 170 -21.54 12.19 -11.40
N ARG A 171 -20.58 11.42 -10.86
CA ARG A 171 -20.46 9.97 -11.12
C ARG A 171 -21.19 9.12 -10.07
N GLY A 172 -21.24 9.56 -8.82
CA GLY A 172 -22.02 8.92 -7.75
C GLY A 172 -23.53 8.88 -8.04
N ASP A 173 -24.01 9.81 -8.87
CA ASP A 173 -25.40 9.89 -9.31
C ASP A 173 -25.73 8.93 -10.49
N LYS A 174 -24.70 8.46 -11.22
CA LYS A 174 -24.86 7.55 -12.37
C LYS A 174 -24.60 6.08 -12.05
N GLY A 175 -24.28 5.75 -10.79
CA GLY A 175 -23.82 4.43 -10.36
C GLY A 175 -24.70 3.72 -9.34
N ARG A 176 -25.85 4.27 -8.96
CA ARG A 176 -26.83 3.53 -8.13
C ARG A 176 -27.78 2.79 -9.07
N PRO A 177 -27.81 1.45 -9.09
CA PRO A 177 -28.97 0.73 -9.62
C PRO A 177 -30.18 1.18 -8.80
N ASN A 178 -31.15 1.75 -9.49
CA ASN A 178 -32.41 2.19 -8.90
C ASN A 178 -33.11 0.96 -8.31
N GLN A 179 -33.08 0.80 -6.98
CA GLN A 179 -33.70 -0.33 -6.29
C GLN A 179 -35.12 0.00 -5.78
N ASP A 180 -35.67 1.16 -6.15
CA ASP A 180 -37.02 1.55 -5.77
C ASP A 180 -37.89 1.75 -7.00
N SER A 181 -38.53 0.68 -7.47
CA SER A 181 -39.73 0.71 -8.31
C SER A 181 -40.41 -0.65 -8.34
N LYS A 182 -41.32 -0.89 -7.36
CA LYS A 182 -42.68 -1.46 -7.50
C LYS A 182 -43.10 -2.31 -6.30
N ASN A 183 -43.74 -1.63 -5.34
CA ASN A 183 -45.02 -2.06 -4.76
C ASN A 183 -46.04 -1.07 -5.38
N GLN A 184 -47.24 -1.40 -5.86
CA GLN A 184 -48.30 -2.27 -5.33
C GLN A 184 -49.37 -2.50 -6.43
N ASP A 185 -50.41 -3.24 -6.08
CA ASP A 185 -51.67 -3.56 -6.81
C ASP A 185 -51.63 -4.97 -7.47
N ASP A 186 -52.46 -5.96 -7.14
CA ASP A 186 -53.71 -6.02 -6.37
C ASP A 186 -53.92 -7.42 -5.77
N LYS A 187 -54.81 -7.48 -4.78
CA LYS A 187 -55.31 -8.69 -4.10
C LYS A 187 -56.15 -9.54 -5.05
N ASP A 188 -56.04 -10.87 -4.95
CA ASP A 188 -57.19 -11.77 -4.76
C ASP A 188 -56.78 -13.25 -4.61
N GLY A 189 -57.42 -13.92 -3.65
CA GLY A 189 -57.91 -15.30 -3.82
C GLY A 189 -56.99 -16.50 -3.57
N GLN A 190 -57.25 -17.17 -2.42
CA GLN A 190 -57.27 -18.63 -2.22
C GLN A 190 -55.97 -19.41 -1.93
N SER A 191 -55.84 -19.74 -0.63
CA SER A 191 -55.62 -21.08 -0.04
C SER A 191 -54.91 -22.17 -0.84
N GLU A 192 -53.85 -22.76 -0.26
CA GLU A 192 -53.87 -24.15 0.26
C GLU A 192 -52.61 -24.53 1.10
N LYS A 193 -52.87 -25.15 2.26
CA LYS A 193 -52.17 -26.26 2.97
C LYS A 193 -50.64 -26.19 3.23
N PHE A 194 -50.23 -26.18 4.52
CA PHE A 194 -49.80 -27.35 5.33
C PHE A 194 -48.49 -27.99 4.82
N LYS A 195 -47.46 -28.32 5.61
CA LYS A 195 -47.29 -28.43 7.06
C LYS A 195 -45.79 -28.56 7.35
N SER A 196 -45.39 -28.14 8.54
CA SER A 196 -44.14 -28.50 9.20
C SER A 196 -43.97 -30.02 9.33
N THR A 197 -42.73 -30.52 9.28
CA THR A 197 -42.34 -31.71 10.06
C THR A 197 -40.86 -31.64 10.44
N GLN A 198 -40.64 -31.25 11.69
CA GLN A 198 -39.47 -31.63 12.47
C GLN A 198 -39.73 -33.06 12.95
N GLY A 199 -38.82 -33.99 12.69
CA GLY A 199 -38.97 -35.41 13.05
C GLY A 199 -37.62 -36.06 13.38
N LYS A 200 -37.35 -36.17 14.69
CA LYS A 200 -36.31 -36.99 15.32
C LYS A 200 -36.39 -38.46 14.89
N GLN A 201 -35.23 -39.12 14.81
CA GLN A 201 -34.86 -40.42 15.41
C GLN A 201 -33.51 -40.87 14.80
N ARG A 202 -32.63 -41.68 15.39
CA ARG A 202 -32.22 -42.08 16.75
C ARG A 202 -31.17 -43.20 16.51
N ARG A 203 -30.01 -43.13 17.18
CA ARG A 203 -29.16 -44.24 17.71
C ARG A 203 -28.56 -45.34 16.82
N GLY A 204 -27.32 -45.68 17.19
CA GLY A 204 -26.64 -46.99 17.07
C GLY A 204 -25.19 -46.80 16.64
N TYR A 205 -24.14 -47.30 17.29
CA TYR A 205 -23.91 -48.02 18.54
C TYR A 205 -22.57 -47.50 19.11
#